data_AF-A0A955UFI9-F1
#
_entry.id   AF-A0A955UFI9-F1
#
_cell.length_a   1.000
_cell.length_b   1.000
_cell.length_c   1.000
_cell.angle_alpha   90.00
_cell.angle_beta   90.00
_cell.angle_gamma   90.00
#
_symmetry.space_group_name_H-M   'P 1'
#
loop_
_entity.id
_entity.type
_entity.pdbx_description
1 polymer ?
#
loop_
_entity_poly.entity_id
_entity_poly.type
_entity_poly.pdbx_seq_one_letter_code
_entity_poly.pdbx_strand_id
1 'polypeptide(L)' 'MKYKIALHRTDAGYAVSVPGLPGCWSQGETEAEALANIQDAIQVYLAARDELLRGAEVREVEVSS' A
#
# COMPACT_ATOMS: atom_id res chain seq x y z
N MET A 1 -8.50 7.55 -3.48
CA MET A 1 -7.06 7.91 -3.44
C MET A 1 -6.32 7.09 -4.48
N LYS A 2 -5.20 7.59 -5.03
CA LYS A 2 -4.34 6.82 -5.93
C LYS A 2 -2.97 6.65 -5.28
N TYR A 3 -2.46 5.43 -5.27
CA TYR A 3 -1.12 5.11 -4.78
C TYR A 3 -0.25 4.65 -5.94
N LYS A 4 1.01 5.08 -5.95
CA LYS A 4 2.01 4.49 -6.84
C LYS A 4 2.38 3.12 -6.30
N ILE A 5 2.37 2.12 -7.17
CA ILE A 5 2.80 0.77 -6.85
C ILE A 5 4.06 0.43 -7.63
N ALA A 6 4.90 -0.44 -7.08
CA ALA A 6 5.94 -1.14 -7.81
C ALA A 6 5.45 -2.55 -8.07
N LEU A 7 5.21 -2.87 -9.34
CA LEU A 7 4.75 -4.19 -9.78
C LEU A 7 5.91 -4.91 -10.46
N HIS A 8 6.14 -6.16 -10.06
CA HIS A 8 7.22 -6.99 -10.56
C HIS A 8 6.66 -8.33 -11.02
N ARG A 9 6.90 -8.68 -12.29
CA ARG A 9 6.67 -10.02 -12.79
C ARG A 9 7.78 -10.94 -12.31
N THR A 10 7.41 -12.14 -11.88
CA THR A 10 8.30 -13.15 -11.32
C THR A 10 8.01 -14.51 -11.98
N ASP A 11 8.85 -15.51 -11.71
CA ASP A 11 8.62 -16.87 -12.20
C ASP A 11 7.38 -17.53 -11.54
N ALA A 12 6.93 -17.03 -10.39
CA ALA A 12 5.78 -17.54 -9.64
C ALA A 12 4.50 -16.70 -9.78
N GLY A 13 4.48 -15.71 -10.68
CA GLY A 13 3.36 -14.76 -10.83
C GLY A 13 3.83 -13.32 -10.68
N TYR A 14 3.11 -12.52 -9.89
CA TYR A 14 3.35 -11.09 -9.70
C TYR A 14 3.55 -10.76 -8.23
N ALA A 15 4.60 -9.99 -7.94
CA ALA A 15 4.83 -9.36 -6.64
C ALA A 15 4.58 -7.86 -6.76
N VAL A 16 4.00 -7.26 -5.73
CA VAL A 16 3.62 -5.84 -5.75
C VAL A 16 3.84 -5.18 -4.39
N SER A 17 4.29 -3.93 -4.39
CA SER A 17 4.49 -3.13 -3.19
C SER A 17 4.08 -1.68 -3.38
N VAL A 18 3.89 -0.95 -2.28
CA VAL A 18 3.53 0.48 -2.29
C VAL A 18 4.66 1.30 -1.66
N PRO A 19 5.53 1.96 -2.45
CA PRO A 19 6.64 2.74 -1.90
C PRO A 19 6.22 3.83 -0.90
N GLY A 20 5.01 4.39 -1.07
CA GLY A 20 4.45 5.39 -0.16
C GLY A 20 3.86 4.84 1.15
N LEU A 21 3.75 3.51 1.29
CA LEU A 21 3.22 2.84 2.49
C LEU A 21 4.19 1.71 2.89
N PRO A 22 5.24 2.02 3.66
CA PRO A 22 6.25 1.04 4.05
C PRO A 22 5.64 -0.21 4.67
N GLY A 23 6.04 -1.39 4.19
CA GLY A 23 5.52 -2.67 4.66
C GLY A 23 4.23 -3.14 3.96
N CYS A 24 3.64 -2.35 3.07
CA CYS A 24 2.51 -2.79 2.25
C CYS A 24 2.99 -3.56 1.01
N TRP A 25 2.91 -4.89 1.09
CA TRP A 25 3.29 -5.84 0.04
C TRP A 25 2.16 -6.82 -0.23
N SER A 26 2.09 -7.32 -1.45
CA SER A 26 1.17 -8.38 -1.83
C SER A 26 1.69 -9.14 -3.06
N GLN A 27 0.96 -10.18 -3.47
CA GLN A 27 1.28 -11.00 -4.63
C GLN A 27 0.02 -11.62 -5.24
N GLY A 28 0.15 -12.16 -6.45
CA GLY A 28 -0.91 -12.93 -7.12
C GLY A 28 -0.33 -13.71 -8.30
N GLU A 29 -1.00 -14.78 -8.72
CA GLU A 29 -0.60 -15.57 -9.90
C GLU A 29 -0.75 -14.74 -11.18
N THR A 30 -1.75 -13.86 -11.20
CA THR A 30 -2.01 -12.91 -12.30
C THR A 30 -1.81 -11.47 -11.86
N GLU A 31 -1.59 -10.58 -12.84
CA GLU A 31 -1.51 -9.14 -12.58
C GLU A 31 -2.80 -8.63 -11.93
N ALA A 32 -3.97 -9.03 -12.44
CA ALA A 32 -5.26 -8.62 -11.90
C ALA A 32 -5.45 -9.04 -10.44
N GLU A 33 -5.01 -10.25 -10.09
CA GLU A 33 -5.05 -10.75 -8.72
C GLU A 33 -4.09 -9.98 -7.81
N ALA A 34 -2.84 -9.78 -8.22
CA ALA A 34 -1.88 -8.99 -7.43
C ALA A 34 -2.39 -7.55 -7.21
N LEU A 35 -3.02 -6.96 -8.22
CA LEU A 35 -3.66 -5.64 -8.13
C LEU A 35 -4.88 -5.63 -7.20
N ALA A 36 -5.69 -6.68 -7.16
CA ALA A 36 -6.78 -6.79 -6.19
C ALA A 36 -6.22 -6.94 -4.77
N ASN A 37 -5.28 -7.86 -4.57
CA ASN A 37 -4.71 -8.16 -3.27
C ASN A 37 -3.94 -6.96 -2.67
N ILE A 38 -3.25 -6.15 -3.48
CA ILE A 38 -2.60 -4.93 -2.97
C ILE A 38 -3.60 -3.84 -2.60
N GLN A 39 -4.76 -3.77 -3.27
CA GLN A 39 -5.82 -2.83 -2.87
C GLN A 39 -6.35 -3.16 -1.48
N ASP A 40 -6.57 -4.45 -1.18
CA ASP A 40 -6.99 -4.90 0.14
C ASP A 40 -5.92 -4.61 1.20
N ALA A 41 -4.65 -4.90 0.89
CA ALA A 41 -3.53 -4.60 1.79
C ALA A 41 -3.42 -3.10 2.09
N ILE A 42 -3.65 -2.22 1.11
CA ILE A 42 -3.70 -0.76 1.30
C ILE A 42 -4.85 -0.39 2.25
N GLN A 43 -6.04 -0.96 2.06
CA GLN A 43 -7.19 -0.66 2.93
C GLN A 43 -6.92 -1.04 4.38
N VAL A 44 -6.36 -2.23 4.61
CA VAL A 44 -5.99 -2.70 5.96
C VAL A 44 -4.91 -1.79 6.58
N TYR A 45 -3.89 -1.41 5.81
CA TYR A 45 -2.84 -0.51 6.28
C TYR A 45 -3.42 0.84 6.71
N LEU A 46 -4.29 1.44 5.90
CA LEU A 46 -4.90 2.74 6.19
C LEU A 46 -5.78 2.67 7.44
N ALA A 47 -6.57 1.60 7.60
CA ALA A 47 -7.37 1.39 8.80
C ALA A 47 -6.49 1.27 10.06
N ALA A 48 -5.38 0.54 9.98
CA ALA A 48 -4.43 0.41 11.09
C ALA A 48 -3.71 1.75 11.39
N ARG A 49 -3.34 2.51 10.37
CA ARG A 49 -2.76 3.86 10.52
C ARG A 49 -3.74 4.81 11.21
N ASP A 50 -4.98 4.83 10.75
CA ASP A 50 -6.00 5.72 11.31
C ASP A 50 -6.34 5.34 12.75
N GLU A 51 -6.24 4.04 13.07
CA GLU A 51 -6.29 3.55 14.45
C GLU A 51 -5.15 4.12 15.31
N LEU A 52 -3.91 4.05 14.84
CA LEU A 52 -2.75 4.59 15.56
C LEU A 52 -2.83 6.11 15.78
N LEU A 53 -3.56 6.82 14.91
CA LEU A 53 -3.79 8.27 15.04
C LEU A 53 -4.96 8.61 15.96
N ARG A 54 -5.73 7.63 16.47
CA ARG A 54 -6.85 7.92 17.37
C ARG A 54 -6.37 8.61 18.64
N GLY A 55 -6.99 9.76 18.93
CA GLY A 55 -6.65 10.60 20.07
C GLY A 55 -5.42 11.50 19.87
N ALA A 56 -4.72 11.38 18.75
CA ALA A 56 -3.65 12.30 18.40
C ALA A 56 -4.19 13.62 17.83
N GLU A 57 -3.50 14.71 18.12
CA GLU A 57 -3.69 15.98 17.41
C GLU A 57 -2.95 15.92 16.07
N VAL A 58 -3.65 15.48 15.01
CA VAL A 58 -3.04 15.33 13.68
C VAL A 58 -2.80 16.70 13.03
N ARG A 59 -1.62 16.88 12.44
CA ARG A 59 -1.19 18.08 11.70
C ARG A 59 -0.51 17.65 10.40
N GLU A 60 -0.75 18.39 9.33
CA GLU A 60 -0.05 18.20 8.05
C GLU A 60 1.14 19.16 7.98
N VAL A 61 2.25 18.69 7.42
CA VAL A 61 3.46 19.48 7.21
C VAL A 61 3.84 19.39 5.74
N GLU A 62 3.90 20.54 5.08
CA GLU A 62 4.39 20.63 3.70
C GLU A 62 5.92 20.59 3.69
N VAL A 63 6.49 19.78 2.80
CA VAL A 63 7.94 19.68 2.62
C VAL A 63 8.25 19.93 1.14
N SER A 64 9.12 20.89 0.86
CA SER A 64 9.64 21.16 -0.47
C SER A 64 10.83 20.24 -0.75
N SER A 65 10.80 19.51 -1.86
CA SER A 65 11.91 18.70 -2.36
C SER A 65 12.88 19.50 -3.19
#